data_AF-A0A3Q0IQI2-F1
#
_entry.id   AF-A0A3Q0IQI2-F1
#
_cell.length_a   1.000
_cell.length_b   1.000
_cell.length_c   1.000
_cell.angle_alpha   90.00
_cell.angle_beta   90.00
_cell.angle_gamma   90.00
#
_symmetry.space_group_name_H-M   'P 1'
#
loop_
_entity.id
_entity.type
_entity.pdbx_description
1 polymer ?
#
loop_
_entity_poly.entity_id
_entity_poly.type
_entity_poly.pdbx_seq_one_letter_code
_entity_poly.pdbx_strand_id
1 'polypeptide(L)'
;MKLRGYRFGLYLGVKRDPYTPFFVIVEGSFFDYFYINLITTVASALLFVLLLFIPESPVHLLRIGQEEKSKEILKWLRCTEDDFVLNRELEALKDSFLNTSQSTKKLSVNEVITSPYYLKVLIISLVIQTGITMSGVGVIIGYSHDVVERMLSDPNAGQYAMLLPLFQNFGSILIIFVCQMFNRKVCPGQILS
;
A
#
# COMPACT_ATOMS: atom_id res chain seq x y z
N MET A 1 -20.43 5.24 13.04
CA MET A 1 -19.23 6.06 12.69
C MET A 1 -17.96 5.23 12.90
N LYS A 2 -17.62 4.32 11.97
CA LYS A 2 -16.63 3.25 12.24
C LYS A 2 -15.88 2.76 10.98
N LEU A 3 -15.72 3.62 9.98
CA LEU A 3 -15.11 3.31 8.66
C LEU A 3 -13.84 4.13 8.37
N ARG A 4 -13.33 4.91 9.34
CA ARG A 4 -12.22 5.84 9.10
C ARG A 4 -10.83 5.19 9.15
N GLY A 5 -10.67 4.03 9.79
CA GLY A 5 -9.36 3.38 9.98
C GLY A 5 -8.80 2.68 8.73
N TYR A 6 -9.62 1.92 8.02
CA TYR A 6 -9.19 1.19 6.82
C TYR A 6 -8.92 2.12 5.63
N ARG A 7 -9.69 3.21 5.49
CA ARG A 7 -9.44 4.25 4.48
C ARG A 7 -8.12 4.98 4.72
N PHE A 8 -7.66 5.09 5.98
CA PHE A 8 -6.40 5.74 6.33
C PHE A 8 -5.17 4.87 5.99
N GLY A 9 -5.27 3.54 6.16
CA GLY A 9 -4.22 2.60 5.72
C GLY A 9 -4.05 2.56 4.20
N LEU A 10 -5.15 2.63 3.45
CA LEU A 10 -5.12 2.78 2.00
C LEU A 10 -4.53 4.15 1.59
N TYR A 11 -4.89 5.23 2.30
CA TYR A 11 -4.32 6.58 2.06
C TYR A 11 -2.82 6.66 2.37
N LEU A 12 -2.36 5.97 3.42
CA LEU A 12 -0.94 5.87 3.76
C LEU A 12 -0.17 4.96 2.78
N GLY A 13 -0.81 3.93 2.23
CA GLY A 13 -0.28 3.12 1.14
C GLY A 13 -0.11 3.94 -0.14
N VAL A 14 -1.16 4.64 -0.58
CA VAL A 14 -1.16 5.52 -1.76
C VAL A 14 -0.11 6.63 -1.64
N LYS A 15 0.09 7.18 -0.43
CA LYS A 15 1.13 8.20 -0.20
C LYS A 15 2.55 7.64 -0.24
N ARG A 16 2.71 6.31 -0.22
CA ARG A 16 4.00 5.60 -0.19
C ARG A 16 4.25 4.78 -1.46
N ASP A 17 3.53 5.07 -2.54
CA ASP A 17 3.77 4.45 -3.83
C ASP A 17 5.03 5.06 -4.46
N PRO A 18 6.03 4.24 -4.88
CA PRO A 18 7.26 4.74 -5.52
C PRO A 18 7.01 5.43 -6.87
N TYR A 19 5.81 5.24 -7.44
CA TYR A 19 5.41 5.74 -8.75
C TYR A 19 4.93 7.19 -8.73
N THR A 20 4.38 7.66 -7.61
CA THR A 20 3.85 9.03 -7.46
C THR A 20 4.90 10.12 -7.72
N PRO A 21 6.12 10.06 -7.14
CA PRO A 21 7.14 11.07 -7.44
C PRO A 21 7.63 11.03 -8.90
N PHE A 22 7.61 9.87 -9.55
CA PHE A 22 7.96 9.76 -10.97
C PHE A 22 6.95 10.52 -11.84
N PHE A 23 5.66 10.28 -11.63
CA PHE A 23 4.61 10.92 -12.42
C PHE A 23 4.66 12.45 -12.27
N VAL A 24 4.84 12.96 -11.05
CA VAL A 24 4.88 14.41 -10.77
C VAL A 24 6.13 15.08 -11.35
N ILE A 25 7.31 14.46 -11.29
CA ILE A 25 8.55 15.04 -11.83
C ILE A 25 8.53 15.02 -13.36
N VAL A 26 7.95 13.97 -13.95
CA VAL A 26 7.77 13.88 -15.41
C VAL A 26 6.81 14.95 -15.89
N GLU A 27 5.63 15.06 -15.29
CA GLU A 27 4.65 16.11 -15.65
C GLU A 27 5.18 17.52 -15.36
N GLY A 28 5.93 17.69 -14.27
CA GLY A 28 6.64 18.91 -13.87
C GLY A 28 7.64 19.46 -14.88
N SER A 29 8.22 18.58 -15.71
CA SER A 29 9.21 18.98 -16.71
C SER A 29 8.59 19.46 -18.02
N PHE A 30 7.29 19.20 -18.25
CA PHE A 30 6.62 19.48 -19.52
C PHE A 30 5.42 20.43 -19.42
N PHE A 31 4.75 20.54 -18.26
CA PHE A 31 3.50 21.27 -18.11
C PHE A 31 3.57 22.35 -17.02
N ASP A 32 2.81 23.45 -17.19
CA ASP A 32 2.65 24.44 -16.13
C ASP A 32 2.03 23.81 -14.88
N TYR A 33 2.43 24.32 -13.70
CA TYR A 33 1.94 23.87 -12.39
C TYR A 33 0.40 23.80 -12.28
N PHE A 34 -0.32 24.64 -13.02
CA PHE A 34 -1.78 24.59 -13.07
C PHE A 34 -2.31 23.28 -13.65
N TYR A 35 -1.75 22.81 -14.78
CA TYR A 35 -2.18 21.57 -15.43
C TYR A 35 -1.84 20.34 -14.58
N ILE A 36 -0.68 20.33 -13.92
CA ILE A 36 -0.25 19.23 -13.04
C ILE A 36 -1.22 19.07 -11.86
N ASN A 37 -1.57 20.18 -11.21
CA ASN A 37 -2.52 20.19 -10.11
C ASN A 37 -3.92 19.75 -10.58
N LEU A 38 -4.34 20.17 -11.78
CA LEU A 38 -5.61 19.76 -12.37
C LEU A 38 -5.64 18.25 -12.64
N ILE A 39 -4.62 17.71 -13.31
CA ILE A 39 -4.51 16.27 -13.61
C ILE A 39 -4.50 15.44 -12.32
N THR A 40 -3.67 15.84 -11.34
CA THR A 40 -3.60 15.14 -10.05
C THR A 40 -4.93 15.16 -9.31
N THR A 41 -5.65 16.29 -9.34
CA THR A 41 -6.97 16.42 -8.72
C THR A 41 -8.00 15.54 -9.40
N VAL A 42 -8.03 15.52 -10.74
CA VAL A 42 -8.93 14.68 -11.53
C VAL A 42 -8.64 13.21 -11.29
N ALA A 43 -7.36 12.79 -11.30
CA ALA A 43 -6.94 11.43 -11.02
C ALA A 43 -7.36 10.98 -9.60
N SER A 44 -7.16 11.84 -8.60
CA SER A 44 -7.56 11.58 -7.22
C SER A 44 -9.09 11.47 -7.07
N ALA A 45 -9.84 12.35 -7.74
CA ALA A 45 -11.30 12.30 -7.76
C ALA A 45 -11.82 11.03 -8.45
N LEU A 46 -11.20 10.65 -9.57
CA LEU A 46 -11.53 9.41 -10.28
C LEU A 46 -11.25 8.18 -9.42
N LEU A 47 -10.10 8.13 -8.74
CA LEU A 47 -9.77 7.07 -7.80
C LEU A 47 -10.78 7.01 -6.64
N PHE A 48 -11.21 8.17 -6.13
CA PHE A 48 -12.23 8.23 -5.08
C PHE A 48 -13.57 7.67 -5.55
N VAL A 49 -14.00 8.00 -6.78
CA VAL A 49 -15.20 7.43 -7.38
C VAL A 49 -15.05 5.92 -7.58
N LEU A 50 -13.89 5.46 -8.06
CA LEU A 50 -13.62 4.03 -8.24
C LEU A 50 -13.66 3.26 -6.91
N LEU A 51 -13.16 3.87 -5.84
CA LEU A 51 -13.22 3.31 -4.49
C LEU A 51 -14.64 3.15 -3.94
N LEU A 52 -15.61 3.90 -4.45
CA LEU A 52 -17.02 3.71 -4.09
C LEU A 52 -17.63 2.47 -4.75
N PHE A 53 -17.09 2.03 -5.89
CA PHE A 53 -17.51 0.80 -6.57
C PHE A 53 -16.82 -0.45 -6.05
N ILE A 54 -15.70 -0.31 -5.34
CA ILE A 54 -15.01 -1.45 -4.75
C ILE A 54 -15.88 -2.02 -3.61
N PRO A 55 -16.28 -3.31 -3.69
CA PRO A 55 -17.10 -3.93 -2.66
C PRO A 55 -16.36 -3.96 -1.33
N GLU A 56 -17.12 -3.94 -0.24
CA GLU A 56 -16.57 -4.08 1.11
C GLU A 56 -15.76 -5.38 1.24
N SER A 57 -14.73 -5.37 2.08
CA SER A 57 -13.83 -6.52 2.23
C SER A 57 -14.60 -7.78 2.70
N PRO A 58 -14.42 -8.98 2.09
CA PRO A 58 -15.14 -10.20 2.47
C PRO A 58 -14.91 -10.58 3.95
N VAL A 59 -13.71 -10.29 4.45
CA VAL A 59 -13.31 -10.35 5.85
C VAL A 59 -14.24 -9.55 6.77
N HIS A 60 -14.61 -8.34 6.36
CA HIS A 60 -15.49 -7.47 7.12
C HIS A 60 -16.89 -8.05 7.21
N LEU A 61 -17.39 -8.64 6.10
CA LEU A 61 -18.70 -9.28 6.06
C LEU A 61 -18.79 -10.51 6.95
N LEU A 62 -17.74 -11.34 6.99
CA LEU A 62 -17.64 -12.46 7.94
C LEU A 62 -17.67 -11.96 9.39
N ARG A 63 -16.99 -10.85 9.70
CA ARG A 63 -16.98 -10.26 11.05
C ARG A 63 -18.35 -9.78 11.53
N ILE A 64 -19.21 -9.30 10.62
CA ILE A 64 -20.57 -8.85 10.95
C ILE A 64 -21.60 -10.00 10.86
N GLY A 65 -21.16 -11.23 10.60
CA GLY A 65 -22.01 -12.42 10.50
C GLY A 65 -22.80 -12.55 9.19
N GLN A 66 -22.42 -11.82 8.13
CA GLN A 66 -23.08 -11.85 6.83
C GLN A 66 -22.32 -12.76 5.85
N GLU A 67 -22.40 -14.08 6.08
CA GLU A 67 -21.64 -15.08 5.33
C GLU A 67 -22.06 -15.19 3.86
N GLU A 68 -23.36 -15.18 3.58
CA GLU A 68 -23.90 -15.25 2.21
C GLU A 68 -23.39 -14.11 1.33
N LYS A 69 -23.39 -12.87 1.86
CA LYS A 69 -22.84 -11.72 1.14
C LYS A 69 -21.32 -11.80 0.99
N SER A 70 -20.61 -12.38 1.97
CA SER A 70 -19.17 -12.63 1.84
C SER A 70 -18.90 -13.59 0.67
N LYS A 71 -19.72 -14.63 0.51
CA LYS A 71 -19.62 -15.56 -0.60
C LYS A 71 -19.87 -14.88 -1.94
N GLU A 72 -20.86 -14.01 -2.03
CA GLU A 72 -21.16 -13.22 -3.23
C GLU A 72 -20.00 -12.28 -3.62
N ILE A 73 -19.37 -11.61 -2.65
CA ILE A 73 -18.19 -10.77 -2.92
C ILE A 73 -16.97 -11.61 -3.31
N LEU A 74 -16.78 -12.78 -2.71
CA LEU A 74 -15.74 -13.72 -3.13
C LEU A 74 -15.97 -14.22 -4.56
N LYS A 75 -17.23 -14.49 -4.93
CA LYS A 75 -17.64 -14.83 -6.29
C LYS A 75 -17.23 -13.73 -7.27
N TRP A 76 -17.52 -12.48 -6.94
CA TRP A 76 -17.12 -11.32 -7.75
C TRP A 76 -15.60 -11.16 -7.84
N LEU A 77 -14.87 -11.31 -6.73
CA LEU A 77 -13.42 -11.11 -6.66
C LEU A 77 -12.62 -12.20 -7.39
N ARG A 78 -13.07 -13.46 -7.31
CA ARG A 78 -12.43 -14.61 -7.96
C ARG A 78 -12.90 -14.83 -9.39
N CYS A 79 -14.02 -14.21 -9.78
CA CYS A 79 -14.67 -14.44 -11.07
C CYS A 79 -14.92 -15.94 -11.33
N THR A 80 -15.31 -16.69 -10.28
CA THR A 80 -15.62 -18.13 -10.36
C THR A 80 -17.01 -18.38 -9.83
N GLU A 81 -17.76 -19.30 -10.45
CA GLU A 81 -19.08 -19.73 -9.98
C GLU A 81 -19.05 -21.09 -9.28
N ASP A 82 -17.87 -21.70 -9.15
CA ASP A 82 -17.72 -22.99 -8.50
C ASP A 82 -17.96 -22.88 -6.99
N ASP A 83 -19.12 -23.36 -6.57
CA ASP A 83 -19.55 -23.38 -5.17
C ASP A 83 -18.60 -24.17 -4.27
N PHE A 84 -17.93 -25.21 -4.78
CA PHE A 84 -16.99 -26.00 -3.99
C PHE A 84 -15.74 -25.19 -3.64
N VAL A 85 -15.19 -24.47 -4.61
CA VAL A 85 -14.01 -23.61 -4.40
C VAL A 85 -14.35 -22.43 -3.50
N LEU A 86 -15.51 -21.80 -3.71
CA LEU A 86 -15.97 -20.68 -2.89
C LEU A 86 -16.22 -21.06 -1.43
N ASN A 87 -16.88 -22.21 -1.19
CA ASN A 87 -17.13 -22.69 0.17
C ASN A 87 -15.81 -23.03 0.89
N ARG A 88 -14.86 -23.66 0.20
CA ARG A 88 -13.54 -23.96 0.76
C ARG A 88 -12.75 -22.69 1.10
N GLU A 89 -12.76 -21.67 0.23
CA GLU A 89 -12.10 -20.39 0.53
C GLU A 89 -12.79 -19.67 1.69
N LEU A 90 -14.12 -19.70 1.75
CA LEU A 90 -14.88 -19.09 2.82
C LEU A 90 -14.62 -19.78 4.18
N GLU A 91 -14.48 -21.10 4.19
CA GLU A 91 -14.12 -21.87 5.38
C GLU A 91 -12.67 -21.59 5.82
N ALA A 92 -11.71 -21.55 4.89
CA ALA A 92 -10.33 -21.16 5.19
C ALA A 92 -10.23 -19.72 5.73
N LEU A 93 -11.04 -18.81 5.18
CA LEU A 93 -11.17 -17.45 5.71
C LEU A 93 -11.74 -17.48 7.13
N LYS A 94 -12.81 -18.24 7.40
CA LYS A 94 -13.36 -18.38 8.76
C LYS A 94 -12.33 -18.93 9.75
N ASP A 95 -11.58 -19.96 9.39
CA ASP A 95 -10.56 -20.54 10.27
C ASP A 95 -9.47 -19.52 10.58
N SER A 96 -8.92 -18.85 9.57
CA SER A 96 -7.96 -17.76 9.77
C SER A 96 -8.55 -16.61 10.60
N PHE A 97 -9.85 -16.31 10.44
CA PHE A 97 -10.54 -15.33 11.27
C PHE A 97 -10.72 -15.78 12.70
N LEU A 98 -11.10 -17.02 12.98
CA LEU A 98 -11.29 -17.51 14.33
C LEU A 98 -9.95 -17.55 15.07
N ASN A 99 -8.89 -17.99 14.40
CA ASN A 99 -7.53 -18.05 14.95
C ASN A 99 -6.94 -16.64 15.17
N THR A 100 -7.26 -15.67 14.32
CA THR A 100 -6.77 -14.27 14.44
C THR A 100 -7.68 -13.38 15.29
N SER A 101 -9.00 -13.62 15.33
CA SER A 101 -9.99 -12.77 16.02
C SER A 101 -10.06 -13.05 17.52
N GLN A 102 -9.67 -14.24 17.97
CA GLN A 102 -9.39 -14.44 19.39
C GLN A 102 -8.21 -13.57 19.87
N SER A 103 -7.27 -13.19 18.98
CA SER A 103 -6.17 -12.25 19.26
C SER A 103 -6.50 -10.77 19.01
N THR A 104 -7.49 -10.46 18.17
CA THR A 104 -7.83 -9.09 17.75
C THR A 104 -9.19 -8.63 18.28
N LYS A 105 -9.35 -8.69 19.61
CA LYS A 105 -10.28 -7.78 20.31
C LYS A 105 -9.95 -6.35 19.86
N LYS A 106 -10.94 -5.45 19.78
CA LYS A 106 -10.67 -4.03 19.44
C LYS A 106 -9.57 -3.49 20.37
N LEU A 107 -8.35 -3.41 19.87
CA LEU A 107 -7.23 -2.94 20.67
C LEU A 107 -7.47 -1.48 20.95
N SER A 108 -7.70 -1.16 22.22
CA SER A 108 -7.64 0.23 22.68
C SER A 108 -6.22 0.75 22.46
N VAL A 109 -6.05 2.04 22.15
CA VAL A 109 -4.73 2.67 22.07
C VAL A 109 -3.89 2.41 23.33
N ASN A 110 -4.55 2.34 24.50
CA ASN A 110 -3.89 1.98 25.75
C ASN A 110 -3.44 0.51 25.78
N GLU A 111 -4.21 -0.42 25.22
CA GLU A 111 -3.84 -1.85 25.16
C GLU A 111 -2.66 -2.11 24.22
N VAL A 112 -2.56 -1.34 23.12
CA VAL A 112 -1.41 -1.41 22.19
C VAL A 112 -0.13 -0.96 22.89
N ILE A 113 -0.19 0.11 23.69
CA ILE A 113 0.97 0.65 24.41
C ILE A 113 1.33 -0.25 25.61
N THR A 114 0.34 -0.87 26.25
CA THR A 114 0.56 -1.70 27.44
C THR A 114 1.10 -3.08 27.09
N SER A 115 0.75 -3.61 25.91
CA SER A 115 1.21 -4.92 25.48
C SER A 115 2.66 -4.88 24.96
N PRO A 116 3.59 -5.65 25.56
CA PRO A 116 4.99 -5.65 25.16
C PRO A 116 5.21 -6.21 23.74
N TYR A 117 4.29 -7.04 23.24
CA TYR A 117 4.35 -7.55 21.87
C TYR A 117 4.06 -6.44 20.85
N TYR A 118 2.93 -5.74 21.00
CA TYR A 118 2.54 -4.68 20.08
C TYR A 118 3.51 -3.50 20.11
N LEU A 119 4.02 -3.14 21.29
CA LEU A 119 5.02 -2.08 21.44
C LEU A 119 6.35 -2.41 20.74
N LYS A 120 6.82 -3.66 20.80
CA LYS A 120 8.00 -4.10 20.04
C LYS A 120 7.80 -3.95 18.53
N VAL A 121 6.66 -4.43 18.00
CA VAL A 121 6.34 -4.30 16.58
C VAL A 121 6.25 -2.82 16.17
N LEU A 122 5.63 -1.99 17.00
CA LEU A 122 5.53 -0.55 16.78
C LEU A 122 6.93 0.09 16.72
N ILE A 123 7.79 -0.17 17.71
CA ILE A 123 9.16 0.36 17.74
C ILE A 123 9.95 -0.08 16.50
N ILE A 124 9.90 -1.36 16.12
CA ILE A 124 10.58 -1.87 14.92
C ILE A 124 10.08 -1.12 13.69
N SER A 125 8.76 -1.00 13.51
CA SER A 125 8.19 -0.26 12.38
C SER A 125 8.58 1.21 12.38
N LEU A 126 8.68 1.84 13.54
CA LEU A 126 9.08 3.23 13.70
C LEU A 126 10.55 3.42 13.32
N VAL A 127 11.45 2.57 13.83
CA VAL A 127 12.89 2.60 13.53
C VAL A 127 13.14 2.36 12.05
N ILE A 128 12.42 1.41 11.44
CA ILE A 128 12.51 1.18 9.99
C ILE A 128 12.05 2.43 9.22
N GLN A 129 10.92 3.03 9.61
CA GLN A 129 10.41 4.22 8.92
C GLN A 129 11.32 5.43 9.10
N THR A 130 11.83 5.68 10.31
CA THR A 130 12.75 6.78 10.57
C THR A 130 14.05 6.57 9.81
N GLY A 131 14.60 5.36 9.80
CA GLY A 131 15.79 5.01 9.03
C GLY A 131 15.61 5.28 7.53
N ILE A 132 14.47 4.91 6.96
CA ILE A 132 14.14 5.22 5.57
C ILE A 132 14.07 6.73 5.35
N THR A 133 13.39 7.50 6.21
CA THR A 133 13.30 8.96 6.02
C THR A 133 14.63 9.69 6.25
N MET A 134 15.47 9.20 7.17
CA MET A 134 16.78 9.78 7.48
C MET A 134 17.83 9.51 6.40
N SER A 135 17.62 8.51 5.54
CA SER A 135 18.49 8.27 4.38
C SER A 135 18.55 9.44 3.39
N GLY A 136 17.68 10.44 3.52
CA GLY A 136 17.67 11.63 2.68
C GLY A 136 16.98 11.43 1.34
N VAL A 137 16.39 10.26 1.07
CA VAL A 137 15.68 9.95 -0.19
C VAL A 137 14.63 11.02 -0.53
N GLY A 138 13.87 11.49 0.45
CA GLY A 138 12.87 12.55 0.21
C GLY A 138 13.48 13.89 -0.21
N VAL A 139 14.65 14.25 0.32
CA VAL A 139 15.37 15.48 -0.03
C VAL A 139 15.98 15.37 -1.43
N ILE A 140 16.57 14.21 -1.75
CA ILE A 140 17.18 13.95 -3.06
C ILE A 140 16.13 14.02 -4.17
N ILE A 141 14.95 13.43 -3.97
CA ILE A 141 13.86 13.47 -4.95
C ILE A 141 13.30 14.89 -5.07
N GLY A 142 13.06 15.57 -3.94
CA GLY A 142 12.45 16.90 -3.91
C GLY A 142 13.32 18.01 -4.48
N TYR A 143 14.64 17.92 -4.29
CA TYR A 143 15.63 18.87 -4.83
C TYR A 143 16.43 18.27 -5.99
N SER A 144 15.89 17.26 -6.67
CA SER A 144 16.58 16.54 -7.75
C SER A 144 17.08 17.47 -8.85
N HIS A 145 16.29 18.48 -9.24
CA HIS A 145 16.68 19.49 -10.22
C HIS A 145 17.94 20.27 -9.76
N ASP A 146 17.88 20.87 -8.56
CA ASP A 146 18.99 21.67 -8.01
C ASP A 146 20.26 20.84 -7.77
N VAL A 147 20.10 19.59 -7.33
CA VAL A 147 21.22 18.67 -7.10
C VAL A 147 21.92 18.34 -8.42
N VAL A 148 21.16 18.04 -9.46
CA VAL A 148 21.69 17.69 -10.78
C VAL A 148 22.29 18.90 -11.49
N GLU A 149 21.64 20.06 -11.39
CA GLU A 149 22.16 21.33 -11.93
C GLU A 149 23.52 21.67 -11.31
N ARG A 150 23.65 21.56 -9.98
CA ARG A 150 24.91 21.79 -9.28
C ARG A 150 25.99 20.77 -9.63
N MET A 151 25.63 19.53 -9.95
CA MET A 151 26.59 18.48 -10.31
C MET A 151 27.10 18.61 -11.74
N LEU A 152 26.21 18.93 -12.69
CA LEU A 152 26.55 18.93 -14.12
C LEU A 152 26.87 20.33 -14.66
N SER A 153 26.54 21.40 -13.92
CA SER A 153 26.66 22.80 -14.38
C SER A 153 26.03 23.05 -15.76
N ASP A 154 25.02 22.25 -16.11
CA ASP A 154 24.35 22.24 -17.40
C ASP A 154 22.91 22.75 -17.22
N PRO A 155 22.44 23.72 -18.03
CA PRO A 155 21.07 24.23 -17.97
C PRO A 155 19.98 23.19 -18.30
N ASN A 156 20.30 22.03 -18.87
CA ASN A 156 19.32 20.97 -19.16
C ASN A 156 19.17 19.94 -18.02
N ALA A 157 19.32 20.39 -16.77
CA ALA A 157 19.26 19.54 -15.56
C ALA A 157 17.93 18.79 -15.39
N GLY A 158 16.82 19.32 -15.92
CA GLY A 158 15.49 18.69 -15.83
C GLY A 158 15.44 17.28 -16.40
N GLN A 159 16.07 17.04 -17.56
CA GLN A 159 16.04 15.71 -18.21
C GLN A 159 16.80 14.65 -17.41
N TYR A 160 17.90 15.04 -16.78
CA TYR A 160 18.72 14.15 -15.96
C TYR A 160 18.06 13.89 -14.59
N ALA A 161 17.34 14.86 -14.02
CA ALA A 161 16.61 14.70 -12.78
C ALA A 161 15.50 13.62 -12.85
N MET A 162 14.90 13.41 -14.03
CA MET A 162 13.89 12.36 -14.27
C MET A 162 14.45 10.93 -14.12
N LEU A 163 15.77 10.74 -14.27
CA LEU A 163 16.40 9.42 -14.16
C LEU A 163 16.37 8.86 -12.72
N LEU A 164 16.42 9.73 -11.72
CA LEU A 164 16.44 9.35 -10.30
C LEU A 164 15.16 8.60 -9.88
N PRO A 165 13.93 9.15 -10.08
CA PRO A 165 12.70 8.43 -9.75
C PRO A 165 12.48 7.21 -10.66
N LEU A 166 12.95 7.22 -11.91
CA LEU A 166 12.92 6.03 -12.77
C LEU A 166 13.71 4.86 -12.13
N PHE A 167 14.95 5.11 -11.73
CA PHE A 167 15.79 4.11 -11.08
C PHE A 167 15.15 3.56 -9.80
N GLN A 168 14.55 4.42 -8.98
CA GLN A 168 13.81 4.00 -7.79
C GLN A 168 12.63 3.07 -8.11
N ASN A 169 11.89 3.34 -9.18
CA ASN A 169 10.77 2.50 -9.61
C ASN A 169 11.25 1.11 -10.04
N PHE A 170 12.30 1.03 -10.85
CA PHE A 170 12.92 -0.26 -11.22
C PHE A 170 13.43 -1.02 -10.00
N GLY A 171 14.07 -0.33 -9.05
CA GLY A 171 14.51 -0.93 -7.79
C GLY A 171 13.36 -1.55 -7.00
N SER A 172 12.21 -0.88 -6.97
CA SER A 172 11.02 -1.40 -6.27
C SER A 172 10.43 -2.65 -6.94
N ILE A 173 10.37 -2.68 -8.27
CA ILE A 173 9.91 -3.84 -9.03
C ILE A 173 10.87 -5.02 -8.83
N LEU A 174 12.18 -4.77 -8.88
CA LEU A 174 13.20 -5.78 -8.61
C LEU A 174 13.06 -6.32 -7.18
N ILE A 175 12.81 -5.46 -6.19
CA ILE A 175 12.56 -5.88 -4.80
C ILE A 175 11.35 -6.82 -4.74
N ILE A 176 10.24 -6.50 -5.41
CA ILE A 176 9.04 -7.33 -5.41
C ILE A 176 9.35 -8.69 -6.02
N PHE A 177 10.04 -8.72 -7.15
CA PHE A 177 10.43 -9.95 -7.82
C PHE A 177 11.36 -10.80 -6.95
N VAL A 178 12.37 -10.19 -6.33
CA VAL A 178 13.30 -10.86 -5.42
C VAL A 178 12.56 -11.38 -4.18
N CYS A 179 11.68 -10.59 -3.57
CA CYS A 179 10.82 -11.05 -2.48
C CYS A 179 9.98 -12.25 -2.90
N GLN A 180 9.38 -12.25 -4.09
CA GLN A 180 8.62 -13.39 -4.61
C GLN A 180 9.50 -14.63 -4.85
N MET A 181 10.75 -14.45 -5.30
CA MET A 181 11.71 -15.55 -5.45
C MET A 181 12.09 -16.18 -4.10
N PHE A 182 12.33 -15.34 -3.08
CA PHE A 182 12.67 -15.82 -1.73
C PHE A 182 11.45 -16.39 -0.99
N ASN A 183 10.25 -15.83 -1.20
CA ASN A 183 9.02 -16.30 -0.56
C ASN A 183 8.56 -17.66 -1.11
N ARG A 184 8.99 -18.06 -2.32
CA ARG A 184 8.84 -19.44 -2.80
C ARG A 184 9.68 -20.47 -2.02
N LYS A 185 10.68 -20.04 -1.23
CA LYS A 185 11.49 -20.94 -0.38
C LYS A 185 11.24 -20.81 1.13
N VAL A 186 10.54 -19.78 1.59
CA VAL A 186 10.40 -19.48 3.04
C VAL A 186 8.97 -19.60 3.58
N CYS A 187 7.94 -19.82 2.74
CA CYS A 187 6.56 -20.01 3.23
C CYS A 187 5.82 -21.22 2.62
N PRO A 188 6.20 -22.47 2.96
CA PRO A 188 5.24 -23.55 3.09
C PRO A 188 4.85 -23.65 4.58
N GLY A 189 3.94 -22.80 5.09
CA GLY A 189 3.46 -23.02 6.46
C GLY A 189 2.71 -21.94 7.25
N GLN A 190 2.43 -20.75 6.72
CA GLN A 190 1.70 -19.71 7.50
C GLN A 190 0.43 -19.17 6.81
N ILE A 191 -0.22 -20.01 5.99
CA ILE A 191 -1.62 -19.80 5.57
C ILE A 191 -2.52 -20.95 6.10
N LEU A 192 -1.97 -21.86 6.91
CA LEU A 192 -2.71 -22.93 7.59
C LEU A 192 -2.14 -23.15 8.99
N SER A 193 -2.41 -22.22 9.91
CA SER A 193 -2.40 -22.44 11.36
C SER A 193 -3.13 -21.28 12.05
#